data_AF-A0A815T260-F1
#
_entry.id   AF-A0A815T260-F1
#
_cell.length_a   1.000
_cell.length_b   1.000
_cell.length_c   1.000
_cell.angle_alpha   90.00
_cell.angle_beta   90.00
_cell.angle_gamma   90.00
#
_symmetry.space_group_name_H-M   'P 1'
#
loop_
_entity.id
_entity.type
_entity.pdbx_description
1 polymer ?
#
loop_
_entity_poly.entity_id
_entity_poly.type
_entity_poly.pdbx_seq_one_letter_code
_entity_poly.pdbx_strand_id
1 'polypeptide(L)'
;MTGSNSRFIPDGFKEQMYYANLFRLLFRVDMPEQVMPLWESVVPNIYSPSINVIEDLMEFISTWNINDYYVRLWSDLLMLGFIDNKQNNRRIIERYLMLLNRPNTQENLSKDQIKQYANIARQILKRFPLVPEEEEQKFENTNDNQKQEISEEQQRRNQFKQLQPVFQYSGQLLSNLICLLAQADDFDASWSLYEHYLSNKNTLINPLNEKSLMLLLSLSIKQNHINRALDIIETINELHYECLSDALDLLNRNVNLSINDRQRLKTIQKNSSLESAHHVKLI
;
A
#
# COMPACT_ATOMS: atom_id res chain seq x y z
N MET A 1 12.47 30.82 22.13
CA MET A 1 11.65 30.57 23.33
C MET A 1 12.42 29.63 24.26
N THR A 2 12.77 30.09 25.46
CA THR A 2 13.62 29.37 26.42
C THR A 2 12.83 28.32 27.22
N GLY A 3 12.75 27.10 26.68
CA GLY A 3 13.10 25.84 27.35
C GLY A 3 12.39 25.33 28.62
N SER A 4 11.24 25.85 29.09
CA SER A 4 10.55 25.23 30.25
C SER A 4 9.03 25.43 30.30
N ASN A 5 8.35 25.48 29.15
CA ASN A 5 6.88 25.60 29.13
C ASN A 5 6.17 24.37 29.73
N SER A 6 6.79 23.18 29.66
CA SER A 6 6.26 21.95 30.26
C SER A 6 6.10 22.05 31.78
N ARG A 7 6.91 22.87 32.46
CA ARG A 7 6.80 23.08 33.92
C ARG A 7 5.50 23.77 34.34
N PHE A 8 4.83 24.45 33.41
CA PHE A 8 3.55 25.12 33.67
C PHE A 8 2.34 24.26 33.33
N ILE A 9 2.56 23.03 32.83
CA ILE A 9 1.50 22.10 32.49
C ILE A 9 1.55 20.94 33.49
N PRO A 10 0.75 20.99 34.57
CA PRO A 10 0.85 20.03 35.67
C PRO A 10 0.27 18.65 35.35
N ASP A 11 -0.33 18.46 34.17
CA ASP A 11 -1.09 17.27 33.80
C ASP A 11 -0.63 16.76 32.43
N GLY A 12 -0.23 15.49 32.37
CA GLY A 12 0.21 14.83 31.14
C GLY A 12 -0.85 14.88 30.04
N PHE A 13 -2.15 14.83 30.38
CA PHE A 13 -3.20 14.97 29.37
C PHE A 13 -3.19 16.36 28.71
N LYS A 14 -3.05 17.42 29.52
CA LYS A 14 -2.96 18.79 29.01
C LYS A 14 -1.68 18.99 28.20
N GLU A 15 -0.59 18.32 28.56
CA GLU A 15 0.66 18.34 27.80
C GLU A 15 0.48 17.69 26.42
N GLN A 16 -0.15 16.52 26.35
CA GLN A 16 -0.48 15.88 25.07
C GLN A 16 -1.39 16.77 24.21
N MET A 17 -2.41 17.41 24.81
CA MET A 17 -3.32 18.31 24.09
C MET A 17 -2.60 19.58 23.60
N TYR A 18 -1.69 20.13 24.41
CA TYR A 18 -0.86 21.27 24.03
C TYR A 18 0.00 20.95 22.81
N TYR A 19 0.79 19.87 22.85
CA TYR A 19 1.65 19.48 21.73
C TYR A 19 0.85 19.09 20.49
N ALA A 20 -0.30 18.41 20.65
CA ALA A 20 -1.18 18.10 19.52
C ALA A 20 -1.65 19.37 18.78
N ASN A 21 -2.10 20.38 19.53
CA ASN A 21 -2.56 21.64 18.93
C ASN A 21 -1.40 22.49 18.40
N LEU A 22 -0.25 22.48 19.08
CA LEU A 22 0.96 23.15 18.63
C LEU A 22 1.40 22.61 17.27
N PHE A 23 1.63 21.30 17.13
CA PHE A 23 2.10 20.72 15.88
C PHE A 23 1.09 20.90 14.74
N ARG A 24 -0.21 20.79 15.00
CA ARG A 24 -1.24 21.10 14.00
C ARG A 24 -1.16 22.52 13.46
N LEU A 25 -0.83 23.50 14.32
CA LEU A 25 -0.63 24.87 13.89
C LEU A 25 0.68 25.02 13.11
N LEU A 26 1.77 24.46 13.63
CA LEU A 26 3.09 24.52 13.01
C LEU A 26 3.09 23.90 11.60
N PHE A 27 2.47 22.73 11.43
CA PHE A 27 2.33 22.08 10.12
C PHE A 27 1.55 22.91 9.10
N ARG A 28 0.76 23.90 9.52
CA ARG A 28 -0.02 24.75 8.61
C ARG A 28 0.66 26.08 8.30
N VAL A 29 1.51 26.56 9.19
CA VAL A 29 1.98 27.96 9.18
C VAL A 29 3.49 28.05 8.94
N ASP A 30 4.27 27.10 9.46
CA ASP A 30 5.72 27.22 9.51
C ASP A 30 6.44 26.36 8.47
N MET A 31 7.72 26.66 8.30
CA MET A 31 8.61 26.00 7.33
C MET A 31 9.22 24.71 7.91
N PRO A 32 9.51 23.68 7.09
CA PRO A 32 10.11 22.42 7.53
C PRO A 32 11.35 22.57 8.40
N GLU A 33 12.22 23.53 8.09
CA GLU A 33 13.49 23.77 8.79
C GLU A 33 13.28 24.17 10.25
N GLN A 34 12.10 24.71 10.58
CA GLN A 34 11.74 25.09 11.95
C GLN A 34 10.95 23.98 12.64
N VAL A 35 10.04 23.33 11.91
CA VAL A 35 9.11 22.35 12.47
C VAL A 35 9.79 21.00 12.72
N MET A 36 10.61 20.51 11.80
CA MET A 36 11.19 19.17 11.89
C MET A 36 12.17 19.01 13.06
N PRO A 37 13.10 19.94 13.33
CA PRO A 37 13.97 19.83 14.51
C PRO A 37 13.18 19.81 15.82
N LEU A 38 12.10 20.58 15.91
CA LEU A 38 11.22 20.59 17.08
C LEU A 38 10.47 19.25 17.20
N TRP A 39 9.90 18.74 16.10
CA TRP A 39 9.25 17.42 16.05
C TRP A 39 10.16 16.32 16.58
N GLU A 40 11.40 16.26 16.07
CA GLU A 40 12.39 15.24 16.44
C GLU A 40 12.87 15.34 17.89
N SER A 41 12.90 16.56 18.46
CA SER A 41 13.26 16.75 19.86
C SER A 41 12.14 16.33 20.83
N VAL A 42 10.88 16.36 20.36
CA VAL A 42 9.68 16.17 21.18
C VAL A 42 9.10 14.76 21.03
N VAL A 43 9.15 14.16 19.84
CA VAL A 43 8.61 12.83 19.53
C VAL A 43 9.75 11.82 19.38
N PRO A 44 9.73 10.65 20.05
CA PRO A 44 8.68 10.12 20.93
C PRO A 44 8.86 10.49 22.42
N ASN A 45 9.90 11.24 22.78
CA ASN A 45 10.39 11.31 24.17
C ASN A 45 9.47 12.10 25.13
N ILE A 46 8.78 13.13 24.63
CA ILE A 46 7.94 14.05 25.41
C ILE A 46 6.47 13.90 24.98
N TYR A 47 6.25 13.73 23.68
CA TYR A 47 4.92 13.67 23.08
C TYR A 47 4.71 12.36 22.33
N SER A 48 3.56 11.72 22.57
CA SER A 48 3.12 10.54 21.82
C SER A 48 2.00 10.99 20.87
N PRO A 49 2.28 11.20 19.58
CA PRO A 49 1.30 11.77 18.67
C PRO A 49 0.06 10.92 18.53
N SER A 50 -1.08 11.57 18.34
CA SER A 50 -2.31 10.89 17.90
C SER A 50 -2.25 10.63 16.40
N ILE A 51 -3.05 9.67 15.93
CA ILE A 51 -3.15 9.35 14.50
C ILE A 51 -3.44 10.56 13.61
N ASN A 52 -4.30 11.46 14.06
CA ASN A 52 -4.66 12.66 13.31
C ASN A 52 -3.45 13.59 13.13
N VAL A 53 -2.60 13.70 14.15
CA VAL A 53 -1.38 14.54 14.09
C VAL A 53 -0.35 13.93 13.14
N ILE A 54 -0.29 12.60 13.04
CA ILE A 54 0.54 11.91 12.04
C ILE A 54 0.01 12.14 10.62
N GLU A 55 -1.31 12.14 10.42
CA GLU A 55 -1.88 12.47 9.11
C GLU A 55 -1.61 13.93 8.73
N ASP A 56 -1.68 14.85 9.69
CA ASP A 56 -1.31 16.25 9.50
C ASP A 56 0.20 16.38 9.14
N LEU A 57 1.07 15.62 9.80
CA LEU A 57 2.52 15.54 9.48
C LEU A 57 2.76 14.98 8.07
N MET A 58 2.05 13.92 7.68
CA MET A 58 2.12 13.32 6.35
C MET A 58 1.77 14.33 5.26
N GLU A 59 0.71 15.11 5.48
CA GLU A 59 0.29 16.18 4.57
C GLU A 59 1.30 17.31 4.49
N PHE A 60 1.87 17.70 5.64
CA PHE A 60 2.96 18.67 5.71
C PHE A 60 4.18 18.24 4.89
N ILE A 61 4.69 17.02 5.12
CA ILE A 61 5.83 16.45 4.38
C ILE A 61 5.54 16.44 2.88
N SER A 62 4.32 16.08 2.49
CA SER A 62 3.91 16.04 1.09
C SER A 62 3.84 17.42 0.45
N THR A 63 3.35 18.41 1.20
CA THR A 63 3.22 19.81 0.73
C THR A 63 4.59 20.42 0.48
N TRP A 64 5.55 20.14 1.36
CA TRP A 64 6.92 20.65 1.26
C TRP A 64 7.88 19.74 0.48
N ASN A 65 7.39 18.61 -0.04
CA ASN A 65 8.16 17.62 -0.79
C ASN A 65 9.46 17.17 -0.09
N ILE A 66 9.38 16.89 1.22
CA ILE A 66 10.55 16.50 2.04
C ILE A 66 10.88 15.02 1.78
N ASN A 67 11.42 14.72 0.61
CA ASN A 67 11.61 13.35 0.11
C ASN A 67 12.46 12.47 1.04
N ASP A 68 13.50 13.06 1.64
CA ASP A 68 14.41 12.34 2.53
C ASP A 68 13.73 11.88 3.82
N TYR A 69 12.60 12.49 4.19
CA TYR A 69 11.88 12.14 5.40
C TYR A 69 10.94 10.95 5.21
N TYR A 70 10.56 10.55 3.99
CA TYR A 70 9.59 9.46 3.80
C TYR A 70 10.05 8.12 4.39
N VAL A 71 11.31 7.76 4.20
CA VAL A 71 11.88 6.50 4.74
C VAL A 71 12.00 6.56 6.25
N ARG A 72 12.37 7.74 6.79
CA ARG A 72 12.41 7.97 8.23
C ARG A 72 11.03 7.88 8.85
N LEU A 73 10.02 8.49 8.22
CA LEU A 73 8.63 8.44 8.65
C LEU A 73 8.14 7.00 8.80
N TRP A 74 8.49 6.09 7.88
CA TRP A 74 8.15 4.67 8.05
C TRP A 74 8.70 4.08 9.35
N SER A 75 9.96 4.40 9.68
CA SER A 75 10.60 3.95 10.92
C SER A 75 9.91 4.55 12.14
N ASP A 76 9.53 5.83 12.09
CA ASP A 76 8.78 6.49 13.15
C ASP A 76 7.40 5.86 13.34
N LEU A 77 6.68 5.53 12.26
CA LEU A 77 5.38 4.86 12.31
C LEU A 77 5.46 3.48 12.97
N LEU A 78 6.54 2.73 12.69
CA LEU A 78 6.83 1.45 13.34
C LEU A 78 7.13 1.63 14.82
N MET A 79 8.02 2.57 15.15
CA MET A 79 8.45 2.85 16.53
C MET A 79 7.28 3.28 17.41
N LEU A 80 6.38 4.11 16.87
CA LEU A 80 5.20 4.62 17.55
C LEU A 80 4.04 3.61 17.58
N GLY A 81 4.20 2.42 16.97
CA GLY A 81 3.22 1.35 17.00
C GLY A 81 1.99 1.57 16.13
N PHE A 82 2.01 2.55 15.20
CA PHE A 82 0.86 2.81 14.31
C PHE A 82 0.61 1.67 13.32
N ILE A 83 1.68 1.00 12.89
CA ILE A 83 1.58 -0.13 11.95
C ILE A 83 1.01 -1.38 12.64
N ASP A 84 1.29 -1.57 13.93
CA ASP A 84 0.77 -2.71 14.70
C ASP A 84 -0.65 -2.50 15.22
N ASN A 85 -1.11 -1.25 15.24
CA ASN A 85 -2.44 -0.93 15.72
C ASN A 85 -3.50 -1.40 14.71
N LYS A 86 -4.11 -2.55 15.00
CA LYS A 86 -5.08 -3.24 14.14
C LYS A 86 -6.32 -2.42 13.77
N GLN A 87 -6.68 -1.42 14.58
CA GLN A 87 -7.86 -0.58 14.27
C GLN A 87 -7.58 0.39 13.12
N ASN A 88 -6.34 0.85 12.97
CA ASN A 88 -6.02 1.97 12.10
C ASN A 88 -4.85 1.71 11.13
N ASN A 89 -4.18 0.57 11.26
CA ASN A 89 -3.01 0.23 10.45
C ASN A 89 -3.30 0.32 8.95
N ARG A 90 -4.42 -0.21 8.46
CA ARG A 90 -4.80 -0.13 7.04
C ARG A 90 -4.86 1.33 6.57
N ARG A 91 -5.56 2.19 7.30
CA ARG A 91 -5.73 3.61 6.96
C ARG A 91 -4.39 4.32 6.88
N ILE A 92 -3.52 4.09 7.86
CA ILE A 92 -2.20 4.74 7.92
C ILE A 92 -1.25 4.22 6.86
N ILE A 93 -1.20 2.91 6.65
CA ILE A 93 -0.39 2.30 5.60
C ILE A 93 -0.85 2.77 4.22
N GLU A 94 -2.16 2.75 3.96
CA GLU A 94 -2.72 3.17 2.68
C GLU A 94 -2.40 4.65 2.40
N ARG A 95 -2.63 5.53 3.39
CA ARG A 95 -2.30 6.96 3.26
C ARG A 95 -0.81 7.17 3.07
N TYR A 96 0.04 6.48 3.82
CA TYR A 96 1.49 6.55 3.66
C TYR A 96 1.95 6.09 2.26
N LEU A 97 1.43 4.98 1.76
CA LEU A 97 1.77 4.48 0.42
C LEU A 97 1.24 5.38 -0.71
N MET A 98 0.11 6.06 -0.51
CA MET A 98 -0.35 7.09 -1.45
C MET A 98 0.64 8.25 -1.54
N LEU A 99 1.27 8.65 -0.44
CA LEU A 99 2.31 9.68 -0.44
C LEU A 99 3.52 9.26 -1.26
N LEU A 100 3.99 8.02 -1.09
CA LEU A 100 5.13 7.49 -1.85
C LEU A 100 4.85 7.41 -3.35
N ASN A 101 3.60 7.19 -3.74
CA ASN A 101 3.19 7.02 -5.14
C ASN A 101 2.82 8.33 -5.87
N ARG A 102 2.92 9.47 -5.19
CA ARG A 102 2.53 10.78 -5.73
C ARG A 102 3.48 11.19 -6.87
N PRO A 103 2.98 11.76 -7.98
CA PRO A 103 3.81 12.12 -9.14
C PRO A 103 4.97 13.06 -8.78
N ASN A 104 4.71 14.09 -7.95
CA ASN A 104 5.75 15.03 -7.49
C ASN A 104 6.89 14.32 -6.74
N THR A 105 6.58 13.23 -6.06
CA THR A 105 7.57 12.41 -5.35
C THR A 105 8.33 11.52 -6.31
N GLN A 106 7.78 11.16 -7.47
CA GLN A 106 8.36 10.19 -8.41
C GLN A 106 9.26 10.78 -9.49
N GLU A 107 9.03 12.02 -9.93
CA GLU A 107 9.73 12.62 -11.07
C GLU A 107 11.25 12.81 -10.86
N ASN A 108 11.73 12.79 -9.61
CA ASN A 108 13.15 13.01 -9.28
C ASN A 108 13.75 11.94 -8.33
N LEU A 109 13.16 10.74 -8.26
CA LEU A 109 13.70 9.69 -7.39
C LEU A 109 15.01 9.13 -7.93
N SER A 110 16.01 9.09 -7.06
CA SER A 110 17.20 8.29 -7.30
C SER A 110 16.85 6.80 -7.32
N LYS A 111 17.63 5.99 -8.06
CA LYS A 111 17.48 4.53 -8.06
C LYS A 111 17.53 3.92 -6.65
N ASP A 112 18.28 4.54 -5.75
CA ASP A 112 18.41 4.06 -4.37
C ASP A 112 17.15 4.35 -3.55
N GLN A 113 16.49 5.50 -3.74
CA GLN A 113 15.20 5.79 -3.10
C GLN A 113 14.10 4.84 -3.59
N ILE A 114 14.06 4.52 -4.89
CA ILE A 114 13.11 3.54 -5.44
C ILE A 114 13.30 2.18 -4.74
N LYS A 115 14.55 1.74 -4.56
CA LYS A 115 14.85 0.50 -3.81
C LYS A 115 14.42 0.58 -2.35
N GLN A 116 14.61 1.73 -1.69
CA GLN A 116 14.16 1.92 -0.31
C GLN A 116 12.63 1.82 -0.20
N TYR A 117 11.89 2.43 -1.13
CA TYR A 117 10.42 2.34 -1.16
C TYR A 117 9.93 0.92 -1.43
N ALA A 118 10.58 0.19 -2.34
CA ALA A 118 10.28 -1.23 -2.54
C ALA A 118 10.60 -2.09 -1.31
N ASN A 119 11.68 -1.79 -0.58
CA ASN A 119 11.98 -2.48 0.68
C ASN A 119 10.90 -2.24 1.74
N ILE A 120 10.32 -1.04 1.80
CA ILE A 120 9.17 -0.74 2.66
C ILE A 120 7.95 -1.57 2.24
N ALA A 121 7.64 -1.64 0.95
CA ALA A 121 6.57 -2.49 0.44
C ALA A 121 6.78 -3.96 0.84
N ARG A 122 8.00 -4.49 0.70
CA ARG A 122 8.35 -5.85 1.16
C ARG A 122 8.21 -6.03 2.67
N GLN A 123 8.56 -5.04 3.47
CA GLN A 123 8.34 -5.09 4.92
C GLN A 123 6.86 -5.17 5.28
N ILE A 124 6.00 -4.44 4.54
CA ILE A 124 4.55 -4.52 4.70
C ILE A 124 4.06 -5.94 4.37
N LEU A 125 4.48 -6.51 3.23
CA LEU A 125 4.11 -7.87 2.84
C LEU A 125 4.63 -8.96 3.80
N LYS A 126 5.81 -8.75 4.38
CA LYS A 126 6.34 -9.65 5.40
C LYS A 126 5.55 -9.57 6.71
N ARG A 127 5.06 -8.38 7.07
CA ARG A 127 4.30 -8.15 8.31
C ARG A 127 2.84 -8.58 8.18
N PHE A 128 2.29 -8.43 6.98
CA PHE A 128 0.93 -8.81 6.62
C PHE A 128 1.03 -9.74 5.41
N PRO A 129 1.08 -11.06 5.60
CA PRO A 129 1.13 -11.99 4.47
C PRO A 129 -0.23 -12.04 3.74
N LEU A 130 -0.20 -12.28 2.43
CA LEU A 130 -1.40 -12.36 1.58
C LEU A 130 -2.26 -13.59 1.87
N VAL A 131 -1.62 -14.69 2.27
CA VAL A 131 -2.27 -15.93 2.71
C VAL A 131 -1.94 -16.10 4.19
N PRO A 132 -2.93 -16.24 5.08
CA PRO A 132 -2.65 -16.48 6.49
C PRO A 132 -1.97 -17.84 6.68
N GLU A 133 -0.84 -17.85 7.39
CA GLU A 133 -0.03 -19.06 7.70
C GLU A 133 -0.86 -20.18 8.39
N GLU A 134 -2.02 -19.86 8.96
CA GLU A 134 -2.92 -20.84 9.60
C GLU A 134 -3.54 -21.84 8.61
N GLU A 135 -3.54 -21.57 7.30
CA GLU A 135 -3.94 -22.55 6.28
C GLU A 135 -2.85 -23.60 6.00
N GLU A 136 -1.58 -23.23 6.10
CA GLU A 136 -0.45 -24.16 5.87
C GLU A 136 -0.34 -25.20 6.99
N GLN A 137 -0.54 -24.81 8.25
CA GLN A 137 -0.48 -25.73 9.40
C GLN A 137 -1.65 -26.73 9.44
N LYS A 138 -2.75 -26.49 8.72
CA LYS A 138 -3.85 -27.47 8.58
C LYS A 138 -3.52 -28.59 7.61
N PHE A 139 -2.57 -28.38 6.68
CA PHE A 139 -2.12 -29.44 5.78
C PHE A 139 -1.05 -30.34 6.40
N GLU A 140 -0.23 -29.85 7.33
CA GLU A 140 0.84 -30.66 7.96
C GLU A 140 0.39 -31.47 9.19
N ASN A 141 -0.76 -31.16 9.80
CA ASN A 141 -1.24 -31.86 11.02
C ASN A 141 -2.09 -33.11 10.75
N THR A 142 -1.91 -33.77 9.60
CA THR A 142 -2.46 -35.11 9.33
C THR A 142 -1.38 -36.17 9.59
N ASN A 143 -0.73 -36.12 10.75
CA ASN A 143 0.07 -37.24 11.25
C ASN A 143 -0.07 -37.34 12.78
N ASP A 144 -0.50 -38.51 13.18
CA ASP A 144 -1.09 -38.85 14.46
C ASP A 144 -0.13 -38.83 15.67
N ASN A 145 -0.76 -38.57 16.81
CA ASN A 145 -0.42 -39.09 18.14
C ASN A 145 0.90 -38.63 18.78
N GLN A 146 0.91 -37.41 19.34
CA GLN A 146 1.48 -37.12 20.66
C GLN A 146 1.28 -35.63 21.00
N LYS A 147 0.43 -35.32 22.00
CA LYS A 147 0.51 -34.15 22.92
C LYS A 147 -0.84 -33.94 23.65
N GLN A 148 -1.09 -34.77 24.66
CA GLN A 148 -1.99 -34.40 25.75
C GLN A 148 -1.09 -33.89 26.88
N GLU A 149 -1.05 -32.57 27.08
CA GLU A 149 -0.62 -31.80 28.29
C GLU A 149 -0.04 -30.42 27.95
N ILE A 150 0.41 -30.17 26.70
CA ILE A 150 0.80 -28.81 26.23
C ILE A 150 -0.44 -28.01 25.73
N SER A 151 -1.62 -28.64 25.68
CA SER A 151 -2.74 -28.09 24.90
C SER A 151 -3.46 -26.93 25.57
N GLU A 152 -3.54 -26.79 26.89
CA GLU A 152 -4.43 -25.78 27.48
C GLU A 152 -3.88 -24.34 27.42
N GLU A 153 -2.58 -24.13 27.64
CA GLU A 153 -1.98 -22.79 27.54
C GLU A 153 -1.79 -22.37 26.07
N GLN A 154 -1.47 -23.33 25.18
CA GLN A 154 -1.47 -23.09 23.73
C GLN A 154 -2.88 -22.87 23.20
N GLN A 155 -3.90 -23.59 23.68
CA GLN A 155 -5.30 -23.37 23.29
C GLN A 155 -5.80 -22.02 23.78
N ARG A 156 -5.43 -21.56 24.99
CA ARG A 156 -5.75 -20.21 25.44
C ARG A 156 -5.03 -19.14 24.62
N ARG A 157 -3.72 -19.30 24.35
CA ARG A 157 -2.97 -18.37 23.48
C ARG A 157 -3.51 -18.35 22.04
N ASN A 158 -3.97 -19.49 21.52
CA ASN A 158 -4.57 -19.60 20.19
C ASN A 158 -6.00 -19.02 20.16
N GLN A 159 -6.81 -19.22 21.20
CA GLN A 159 -8.14 -18.59 21.31
C GLN A 159 -8.05 -17.06 21.35
N PHE A 160 -7.07 -16.49 22.04
CA PHE A 160 -6.85 -15.03 22.04
C PHE A 160 -6.26 -14.48 20.73
N LYS A 161 -5.56 -15.31 19.94
CA LYS A 161 -5.12 -14.94 18.58
C LYS A 161 -6.26 -15.01 17.56
N GLN A 162 -7.16 -15.99 17.67
CA GLN A 162 -8.26 -16.25 16.73
C GLN A 162 -9.36 -15.18 16.71
N LEU A 163 -9.47 -14.34 17.74
CA LEU A 163 -10.47 -13.27 17.82
C LEU A 163 -10.02 -11.94 17.20
N GLN A 164 -8.83 -11.89 16.61
CA GLN A 164 -8.27 -10.65 16.08
C GLN A 164 -8.59 -10.54 14.58
N PRO A 165 -9.12 -9.40 14.11
CA PRO A 165 -9.45 -9.23 12.70
C PRO A 165 -8.19 -9.38 11.83
N VAL A 166 -8.29 -10.22 10.80
CA VAL A 166 -7.25 -10.39 9.78
C VAL A 166 -7.03 -9.06 9.07
N PHE A 167 -5.77 -8.73 8.75
CA PHE A 167 -5.47 -7.53 7.98
C PHE A 167 -6.16 -7.59 6.61
N GLN A 168 -7.05 -6.65 6.35
CA GLN A 168 -7.84 -6.63 5.12
C GLN A 168 -7.19 -5.73 4.07
N TYR A 169 -6.81 -6.31 2.95
CA TYR A 169 -6.36 -5.57 1.78
C TYR A 169 -7.52 -4.82 1.12
N SER A 170 -7.27 -3.59 0.67
CA SER A 170 -8.14 -2.86 -0.26
C SER A 170 -7.50 -2.88 -1.65
N GLY A 171 -8.30 -2.72 -2.71
CA GLY A 171 -7.75 -2.59 -4.07
C GLY A 171 -6.78 -1.40 -4.17
N GLN A 172 -7.09 -0.29 -3.49
CA GLN A 172 -6.19 0.86 -3.44
C GLN A 172 -4.85 0.54 -2.77
N LEU A 173 -4.86 -0.18 -1.65
CA LEU A 173 -3.65 -0.61 -0.97
C LEU A 173 -2.80 -1.53 -1.86
N LEU A 174 -3.42 -2.53 -2.47
CA LEU A 174 -2.76 -3.46 -3.41
C LEU A 174 -2.16 -2.70 -4.58
N SER A 175 -2.90 -1.78 -5.19
CA SER A 175 -2.40 -0.94 -6.27
C SER A 175 -1.20 -0.10 -5.88
N ASN A 176 -1.23 0.52 -4.71
CA ASN A 176 -0.10 1.33 -4.25
C ASN A 176 1.15 0.46 -4.03
N LEU A 177 0.98 -0.77 -3.52
CA LEU A 177 2.08 -1.72 -3.36
C LEU A 177 2.62 -2.21 -4.72
N ILE A 178 1.73 -2.56 -5.66
CA ILE A 178 2.09 -2.95 -7.03
C ILE A 178 2.88 -1.83 -7.72
N CYS A 179 2.44 -0.57 -7.60
CA CYS A 179 3.17 0.58 -8.17
C CYS A 179 4.62 0.64 -7.67
N LEU A 180 4.84 0.57 -6.35
CA LEU A 180 6.18 0.69 -5.76
C LEU A 180 7.09 -0.48 -6.15
N LEU A 181 6.55 -1.70 -6.14
CA LEU A 181 7.30 -2.91 -6.49
C LEU A 181 7.62 -2.95 -7.99
N ALA A 182 6.65 -2.58 -8.85
CA ALA A 182 6.85 -2.53 -10.29
C ALA A 182 7.89 -1.47 -10.68
N GLN A 183 7.92 -0.32 -10.00
CA GLN A 183 8.95 0.71 -10.20
C GLN A 183 10.36 0.25 -9.84
N ALA A 184 10.48 -0.68 -8.91
CA ALA A 184 11.75 -1.30 -8.54
C ALA A 184 12.09 -2.54 -9.38
N ASP A 185 11.36 -2.78 -10.49
CA ASP A 185 11.49 -3.97 -11.34
C ASP A 185 11.25 -5.31 -10.58
N ASP A 186 10.55 -5.30 -9.45
CA ASP A 186 10.21 -6.50 -8.68
C ASP A 186 8.89 -7.12 -9.18
N PHE A 187 9.01 -7.87 -10.28
CA PHE A 187 7.85 -8.43 -10.96
C PHE A 187 7.14 -9.53 -10.18
N ASP A 188 7.88 -10.46 -9.58
CA ASP A 188 7.28 -11.61 -8.89
C ASP A 188 6.40 -11.15 -7.72
N ALA A 189 6.91 -10.22 -6.89
CA ALA A 189 6.13 -9.68 -5.77
C ALA A 189 4.92 -8.87 -6.26
N SER A 190 5.09 -8.08 -7.32
CA SER A 190 3.98 -7.32 -7.92
C SER A 190 2.89 -8.24 -8.48
N TRP A 191 3.30 -9.34 -9.11
CA TRP A 191 2.39 -10.31 -9.70
C TRP A 191 1.62 -11.09 -8.63
N SER A 192 2.28 -11.52 -7.55
CA SER A 192 1.59 -12.20 -6.43
C SER A 192 0.49 -11.33 -5.80
N LEU A 193 0.69 -10.00 -5.73
CA LEU A 193 -0.35 -9.07 -5.28
C LEU A 193 -1.54 -9.02 -6.23
N TYR A 194 -1.26 -9.05 -7.53
CA TYR A 194 -2.28 -9.08 -8.58
C TYR A 194 -3.06 -10.40 -8.58
N GLU A 195 -2.40 -11.55 -8.41
CA GLU A 195 -3.06 -12.86 -8.25
C GLU A 195 -3.94 -12.91 -7.00
N HIS A 196 -3.48 -12.31 -5.89
CA HIS A 196 -4.30 -12.17 -4.69
C HIS A 196 -5.54 -11.30 -4.95
N TYR A 197 -5.41 -10.22 -5.75
CA TYR A 197 -6.55 -9.42 -6.18
C TYR A 197 -7.55 -10.23 -6.99
N LEU A 198 -7.11 -10.97 -8.00
CA LEU A 198 -7.99 -11.79 -8.84
C LEU A 198 -8.74 -12.84 -8.01
N SER A 199 -8.04 -13.47 -7.07
CA SER A 199 -8.62 -14.48 -6.17
C SER A 199 -9.69 -13.91 -5.22
N ASN A 200 -9.59 -12.61 -4.89
CA ASN A 200 -10.44 -11.94 -3.91
C ASN A 200 -11.26 -10.78 -4.52
N LYS A 201 -11.43 -10.74 -5.85
CA LYS A 201 -12.02 -9.61 -6.58
C LYS A 201 -13.40 -9.20 -6.03
N ASN A 202 -14.21 -10.18 -5.61
CA ASN A 202 -15.56 -9.95 -5.10
C ASN A 202 -15.61 -9.48 -3.64
N THR A 203 -14.53 -9.64 -2.88
CA THR A 203 -14.48 -9.30 -1.45
C THR A 203 -13.71 -8.02 -1.17
N LEU A 204 -12.84 -7.60 -2.10
CA LEU A 204 -12.00 -6.43 -1.92
C LEU A 204 -12.78 -5.12 -2.04
N ILE A 205 -12.44 -4.18 -1.18
CA ILE A 205 -12.97 -2.82 -1.22
C ILE A 205 -12.17 -2.03 -2.26
N ASN A 206 -12.87 -1.50 -3.27
CA ASN A 206 -12.34 -0.78 -4.43
C ASN A 206 -11.54 -1.67 -5.42
N PRO A 207 -11.59 -1.36 -6.72
CA PRO A 207 -10.77 -2.03 -7.73
C PRO A 207 -9.30 -1.56 -7.69
N LEU A 208 -8.44 -2.24 -8.45
CA LEU A 208 -7.05 -1.80 -8.66
C LEU A 208 -7.01 -0.53 -9.51
N ASN A 209 -6.22 0.46 -9.13
CA ASN A 209 -6.04 1.69 -9.92
C ASN A 209 -5.38 1.42 -11.29
N GLU A 210 -5.73 2.27 -12.25
CA GLU A 210 -5.26 2.23 -13.63
C GLU A 210 -3.73 2.27 -13.74
N LYS A 211 -3.09 3.17 -12.98
CA LYS A 211 -1.63 3.36 -12.97
C LYS A 211 -0.89 2.08 -12.58
N SER A 212 -1.37 1.34 -11.59
CA SER A 212 -0.75 0.09 -11.13
C SER A 212 -0.83 -1.00 -12.18
N LEU A 213 -1.97 -1.13 -12.86
CA LEU A 213 -2.16 -2.08 -13.96
C LEU A 213 -1.28 -1.74 -15.15
N MET A 214 -1.19 -0.45 -15.53
CA MET A 214 -0.32 -0.01 -16.63
C MET A 214 1.16 -0.23 -16.33
N LEU A 215 1.61 0.04 -15.10
CA LEU A 215 2.99 -0.25 -14.69
C LEU A 215 3.26 -1.75 -14.73
N LEU A 216 2.37 -2.58 -14.18
CA LEU A 216 2.52 -4.03 -14.18
C LEU A 216 2.48 -4.62 -15.60
N LEU A 217 1.67 -4.05 -16.50
CA LEU A 217 1.62 -4.42 -17.91
C LEU A 217 2.96 -4.13 -18.59
N SER A 218 3.51 -2.93 -18.39
CA SER A 218 4.80 -2.55 -18.96
C SER A 218 5.92 -3.48 -18.48
N LEU A 219 5.88 -3.88 -17.20
CA LEU A 219 6.85 -4.80 -16.60
C LEU A 219 6.69 -6.23 -17.13
N SER A 220 5.46 -6.71 -17.29
CA SER A 220 5.15 -8.02 -17.90
C SER A 220 5.69 -8.11 -19.32
N ILE A 221 5.55 -7.05 -20.11
CA ILE A 221 6.03 -6.97 -21.49
C ILE A 221 7.56 -6.92 -21.53
N LYS A 222 8.18 -6.09 -20.67
CA LYS A 222 9.65 -6.02 -20.53
C LYS A 222 10.27 -7.38 -20.19
N GLN A 223 9.57 -8.20 -19.41
CA GLN A 223 10.01 -9.55 -19.03
C GLN A 223 9.50 -10.67 -19.95
N ASN A 224 8.82 -10.32 -21.05
CA ASN A 224 8.28 -11.25 -22.05
C ASN A 224 7.24 -12.27 -21.49
N HIS A 225 6.48 -11.87 -20.47
CA HIS A 225 5.36 -12.63 -19.93
C HIS A 225 4.04 -12.25 -20.61
N ILE A 226 3.88 -12.68 -21.86
CA ILE A 226 2.75 -12.27 -22.73
C ILE A 226 1.39 -12.67 -22.15
N ASN A 227 1.26 -13.90 -21.64
CA ASN A 227 -0.01 -14.37 -21.06
C ASN A 227 -0.46 -13.48 -19.90
N ARG A 228 0.47 -13.13 -19.00
CA ARG A 228 0.23 -12.23 -17.87
C ARG A 228 -0.17 -10.83 -18.33
N ALA A 229 0.48 -10.32 -19.39
CA ALA A 229 0.11 -9.04 -19.99
C ALA A 229 -1.33 -9.06 -20.55
N LEU A 230 -1.75 -10.16 -21.18
CA LEU A 230 -3.13 -10.30 -21.67
C LEU A 230 -4.14 -10.33 -20.51
N ASP A 231 -3.83 -11.03 -19.43
CA ASP A 231 -4.71 -11.09 -18.24
C ASP A 231 -4.90 -9.69 -17.60
N ILE A 232 -3.85 -8.86 -17.63
CA ILE A 232 -3.94 -7.45 -17.18
C ILE A 232 -4.83 -6.64 -18.10
N ILE A 233 -4.70 -6.78 -19.42
CA ILE A 233 -5.54 -6.08 -20.40
C ILE A 233 -7.02 -6.50 -20.26
N GLU A 234 -7.29 -7.78 -20.02
CA GLU A 234 -8.64 -8.25 -19.72
C GLU A 234 -9.18 -7.57 -18.47
N THR A 235 -8.38 -7.47 -17.41
CA THR A 235 -8.79 -6.76 -16.18
C THR A 235 -9.02 -5.27 -16.41
N ILE A 236 -8.18 -4.59 -17.20
CA ILE A 236 -8.38 -3.19 -17.60
C ILE A 236 -9.71 -3.03 -18.36
N ASN A 237 -10.02 -3.95 -19.27
CA ASN A 237 -11.26 -3.96 -20.03
C ASN A 237 -12.49 -4.24 -19.15
N GLU A 238 -12.41 -5.22 -18.26
CA GLU A 238 -13.47 -5.57 -17.30
C GLU A 238 -13.78 -4.43 -16.32
N LEU A 239 -12.78 -3.62 -15.97
CA LEU A 239 -12.94 -2.44 -15.11
C LEU A 239 -13.32 -1.17 -15.89
N HIS A 240 -13.43 -1.27 -17.23
CA HIS A 240 -13.74 -0.19 -18.14
C HIS A 240 -12.82 1.04 -18.00
N TYR A 241 -11.52 0.81 -17.84
CA TYR A 241 -10.55 1.91 -17.77
C TYR A 241 -10.27 2.53 -19.13
N GLU A 242 -10.07 3.86 -19.14
CA GLU A 242 -9.88 4.66 -20.36
C GLU A 242 -8.55 4.34 -21.05
N CYS A 243 -7.53 3.91 -20.29
CA CYS A 243 -6.22 3.52 -20.83
C CYS A 243 -6.20 2.22 -21.63
N LEU A 244 -7.34 1.55 -21.85
CA LEU A 244 -7.39 0.31 -22.62
C LEU A 244 -6.74 0.47 -24.01
N SER A 245 -6.96 1.60 -24.68
CA SER A 245 -6.34 1.89 -25.97
C SER A 245 -4.81 1.94 -25.86
N ASP A 246 -4.30 2.64 -24.86
CA ASP A 246 -2.85 2.77 -24.62
C ASP A 246 -2.22 1.42 -24.24
N ALA A 247 -2.93 0.62 -23.45
CA ALA A 247 -2.51 -0.72 -23.06
C ALA A 247 -2.37 -1.66 -24.28
N LEU A 248 -3.37 -1.65 -25.18
CA LEU A 248 -3.36 -2.44 -26.41
C LEU A 248 -2.23 -1.99 -27.35
N ASP A 249 -2.04 -0.68 -27.50
CA ASP A 249 -0.96 -0.11 -28.30
C ASP A 249 0.41 -0.51 -27.75
N LEU A 250 0.58 -0.44 -26.43
CA LEU A 250 1.83 -0.80 -25.76
C LEU A 250 2.17 -2.29 -26.00
N LEU A 251 1.19 -3.19 -25.93
CA LEU A 251 1.41 -4.61 -26.22
C LEU A 251 1.74 -4.87 -27.70
N ASN A 252 0.97 -4.27 -28.62
CA ASN A 252 1.16 -4.48 -30.07
C ASN A 252 2.51 -3.96 -30.58
N ARG A 253 3.04 -2.88 -30.00
CA ARG A 253 4.32 -2.30 -30.41
C ARG A 253 5.54 -3.09 -29.94
N ASN A 254 5.45 -3.73 -28.78
CA ASN A 254 6.62 -4.32 -28.12
C ASN A 254 6.73 -5.84 -28.25
N VAL A 255 5.66 -6.53 -28.70
CA VAL A 255 5.60 -8.00 -28.63
C VAL A 255 5.21 -8.62 -29.98
N ASN A 256 5.93 -9.67 -30.38
CA ASN A 256 5.55 -10.53 -31.50
C ASN A 256 4.48 -11.53 -31.03
N LEU A 257 3.22 -11.11 -31.10
CA LEU A 257 2.07 -11.90 -30.66
C LEU A 257 1.82 -13.12 -31.55
N SER A 258 1.55 -14.28 -30.92
CA SER A 258 1.11 -15.49 -31.63
C SER A 258 -0.28 -15.29 -32.25
N ILE A 259 -0.66 -16.18 -33.17
CA ILE A 259 -1.99 -16.11 -33.81
C ILE A 259 -3.10 -16.23 -32.77
N ASN A 260 -2.94 -17.09 -31.77
CA ASN A 260 -3.92 -17.29 -30.70
C ASN A 260 -4.04 -16.04 -29.82
N ASP A 261 -2.93 -15.40 -29.47
CA ASP A 261 -2.93 -14.16 -28.66
C ASP A 261 -3.60 -13.01 -29.42
N ARG A 262 -3.35 -12.91 -30.72
CA ARG A 262 -4.04 -11.93 -31.59
C ARG A 262 -5.54 -12.17 -31.66
N GLN A 263 -5.98 -13.44 -31.65
CA GLN A 263 -7.41 -13.76 -31.60
C GLN A 263 -8.02 -13.36 -30.26
N ARG A 264 -7.34 -13.65 -29.14
CA ARG A 264 -7.76 -13.23 -27.79
C ARG A 264 -7.92 -11.72 -27.69
N LEU A 265 -6.92 -10.95 -28.19
CA LEU A 265 -6.98 -9.48 -28.23
C LEU A 265 -8.14 -8.94 -29.08
N LYS A 266 -8.40 -9.54 -30.24
CA LYS A 266 -9.56 -9.15 -31.07
C LYS A 266 -10.89 -9.36 -30.35
N THR A 267 -11.00 -10.43 -29.56
CA THR A 267 -12.19 -10.68 -28.74
C THR A 267 -12.37 -9.60 -27.68
N ILE A 268 -11.30 -9.22 -26.98
CA ILE A 268 -11.31 -8.14 -25.97
C ILE A 268 -11.76 -6.81 -26.62
N GLN A 269 -11.14 -6.43 -27.74
CA GLN A 269 -11.45 -5.19 -28.46
C GLN A 269 -12.89 -5.15 -29.00
N LYS A 270 -13.43 -6.29 -29.41
CA LYS A 270 -14.82 -6.38 -29.88
C LYS A 270 -15.81 -6.17 -28.73
N ASN A 271 -15.51 -6.74 -27.56
CA ASN A 271 -16.37 -6.62 -26.38
C ASN A 271 -16.44 -5.16 -25.90
N SER A 272 -15.29 -4.46 -25.83
CA SER A 272 -15.26 -3.04 -25.44
C SER A 272 -16.06 -2.14 -26.38
N SER A 273 -15.99 -2.41 -27.70
CA SER A 273 -16.72 -1.63 -28.71
C SER A 273 -18.24 -1.76 -28.59
N LEU A 274 -18.73 -2.95 -28.22
CA LEU A 274 -20.17 -3.20 -28.07
C LEU A 274 -20.76 -2.46 -26.86
N GLU A 275 -20.01 -2.40 -25.76
CA GLU A 275 -20.47 -1.74 -24.53
C GLU A 275 -20.54 -0.22 -24.70
N SER A 276 -19.56 0.38 -25.39
CA SER A 276 -19.59 1.82 -25.69
C SER A 276 -20.80 2.23 -26.54
N ALA A 277 -21.23 1.37 -27.48
CA ALA A 277 -22.42 1.60 -28.30
C ALA A 277 -23.75 1.52 -27.52
N HIS A 278 -23.79 0.78 -26.41
CA HIS A 278 -24.97 0.70 -25.54
C HIS A 278 -25.12 1.92 -24.64
N HIS A 279 -24.02 2.50 -24.17
CA HIS A 279 -24.05 3.73 -23.36
C HIS A 279 -24.54 4.95 -24.14
N VAL A 280 -24.26 5.04 -25.46
CA VAL A 280 -24.70 6.14 -26.32
C VAL A 280 -26.21 6.10 -26.61
N LYS A 281 -26.88 4.95 -26.44
CA LYS A 281 -28.33 4.81 -26.71
C LYS A 281 -29.23 5.08 -25.51
N LEU A 282 -28.67 5.31 -24.32
CA LEU A 282 -29.41 5.52 -23.07
C LEU A 282 -29.40 6.99 -22.58
N ILE A 283 -28.92 7.91 -23.41
CA ILE A 283 -28.96 9.37 -23.20
C ILE A 283 -29.87 9.97 -24.27
#